data_AF-A0A7Y1ZXS0-F1
#
_entry.id   AF-A0A7Y1ZXS0-F1
#
_cell.length_a   1.000
_cell.length_b   1.000
_cell.length_c   1.000
_cell.angle_alpha   90.00
_cell.angle_beta   90.00
_cell.angle_gamma   90.00
#
_symmetry.space_group_name_H-M   'P 1'
#
loop_
_entity.id
_entity.type
_entity.pdbx_description
1 polymer ?
#
loop_
_entity_poly.entity_id
_entity_poly.type
_entity_poly.pdbx_seq_one_letter_code
_entity_poly.pdbx_strand_id
1 'polypeptide(L)'
;AQADAAGNVCFYTITTAHLIIDINGVTDTGITPIPNERTDTRGVPKPPPSSDFTYLYESSQPEAPYTLGGKRYLGWDPCSPITYAVNNKAGATPAQRAVLDQAILGVEQATGFDFQYVGEATGSLATSSIDANTPNGQAEAVFGFSNATFTPILGGSVIGIGGAGSGSGNNVELLRGKLYIVKGGYAIADLDDVLTNDELLGTMLHEIAHMVGLDHVSVQTEIMWDTLPNPPLTAFGVGDRNGLYNIGQPQCTAGFGGLTQAPRGAPTSLSIDMWRADTAEH
;
A
#
# COMPACT_ATOMS: atom_id res chain seq x y z
N ALA A 1 24.00 -8.80 16.24
CA ALA A 1 24.05 -7.55 15.46
C ALA A 1 23.94 -6.39 16.45
N GLN A 2 24.67 -5.31 16.23
CA GLN A 2 24.57 -4.10 17.04
C GLN A 2 23.94 -3.03 16.15
N ALA A 3 22.98 -2.28 16.67
CA ALA A 3 22.41 -1.16 15.94
C ALA A 3 23.49 -0.10 15.68
N ASP A 4 23.47 0.53 14.51
CA ASP A 4 24.31 1.69 14.25
C ASP A 4 23.80 2.92 15.02
N ALA A 5 24.50 4.05 14.88
CA ALA A 5 24.12 5.31 15.54
C ALA A 5 22.74 5.84 15.11
N ALA A 6 22.16 5.31 14.02
CA ALA A 6 20.83 5.63 13.53
C ALA A 6 19.78 4.56 13.90
N GLY A 7 20.14 3.53 14.67
CA GLY A 7 19.22 2.46 15.07
C GLY A 7 19.10 1.32 14.06
N ASN A 8 19.87 1.32 12.97
CA ASN A 8 19.77 0.31 11.93
C ASN A 8 20.46 -0.99 12.33
N VAL A 9 19.80 -2.12 12.10
CA VAL A 9 20.35 -3.46 12.33
C VAL A 9 20.33 -4.25 11.03
N CYS A 10 21.51 -4.46 10.43
CA CYS A 10 21.63 -5.22 9.18
C CYS A 10 21.78 -6.72 9.44
N PHE A 11 21.00 -7.54 8.73
CA PHE A 11 21.11 -8.99 8.72
C PHE A 11 21.44 -9.49 7.31
N TYR A 12 22.37 -10.43 7.21
CA TYR A 12 22.73 -11.09 5.95
C TYR A 12 22.39 -12.56 6.03
N THR A 13 21.62 -13.06 5.07
CA THR A 13 21.23 -14.46 4.97
C THR A 13 21.73 -15.03 3.65
N ILE A 14 22.49 -16.13 3.71
CA ILE A 14 22.99 -16.84 2.51
C ILE A 14 21.97 -17.83 1.95
N THR A 15 20.86 -18.03 2.65
CA THR A 15 19.70 -18.86 2.28
C THR A 15 18.42 -18.20 2.80
N THR A 16 17.24 -18.69 2.40
CA THR A 16 15.97 -18.29 3.01
C THR A 16 15.99 -18.51 4.53
N ALA A 17 15.57 -17.51 5.31
CA ALA A 17 15.48 -17.59 6.76
C ALA A 17 14.22 -16.87 7.27
N HIS A 18 13.67 -17.34 8.38
CA HIS A 18 12.67 -16.60 9.14
C HIS A 18 13.37 -15.83 10.25
N LEU A 19 13.03 -14.55 10.42
CA LEU A 19 13.57 -13.72 11.50
C LEU A 19 12.58 -13.66 12.66
N ILE A 20 13.07 -13.87 13.88
CA ILE A 20 12.34 -13.56 15.12
C ILE A 20 13.15 -12.48 15.81
N ILE A 21 12.55 -11.31 16.00
CA ILE A 21 13.17 -10.18 16.68
C ILE A 21 12.56 -10.09 18.07
N ASP A 22 13.42 -10.02 19.08
CA ASP A 22 13.05 -9.73 20.46
C ASP A 22 13.75 -8.42 20.86
N ILE A 23 12.97 -7.39 21.15
CA ILE A 23 13.46 -6.05 21.49
C ILE A 23 13.30 -5.85 22.99
N ASN A 24 14.40 -5.64 23.68
CA ASN A 24 14.41 -5.34 25.12
C ASN A 24 15.18 -4.02 25.34
N GLY A 25 14.66 -3.16 26.20
CA GLY A 25 15.29 -1.90 26.59
C GLY A 25 15.31 -1.74 28.11
N VAL A 26 16.34 -1.09 28.63
CA VAL A 26 16.45 -0.70 30.04
C VAL A 26 16.75 0.79 30.08
N THR A 27 16.13 1.51 31.01
CA THR A 27 16.37 2.95 31.23
C THR A 27 16.28 3.27 32.71
N ASP A 28 16.86 4.39 33.08
CA ASP A 28 16.85 4.93 34.44
C ASP A 28 15.62 5.80 34.74
N THR A 29 14.79 6.09 33.74
CA THR A 29 13.54 6.88 33.87
C THR A 29 12.33 6.08 33.38
N GLY A 30 11.18 6.19 34.06
CA GLY A 30 10.03 5.30 33.83
C GLY A 30 9.48 5.34 32.40
N ILE A 31 9.74 4.30 31.61
CA ILE A 31 8.97 4.02 30.38
C ILE A 31 7.77 3.15 30.74
N THR A 32 6.66 3.39 30.05
CA THR A 32 5.57 2.42 30.00
C THR A 32 5.99 1.28 29.06
N PRO A 33 6.11 0.04 29.54
CA PRO A 33 6.40 -1.09 28.67
C PRO A 33 5.24 -1.28 27.70
N ILE A 34 5.57 -1.45 26.42
CA ILE A 34 4.61 -1.93 25.42
C ILE A 34 4.41 -3.45 25.61
N PRO A 35 3.22 -3.98 25.36
CA PRO A 35 3.00 -5.42 25.33
C PRO A 35 3.95 -6.10 24.32
N ASN A 36 4.41 -7.31 24.65
CA ASN A 36 5.16 -8.12 23.69
C ASN A 36 4.27 -8.44 22.48
N GLU A 37 4.53 -7.79 21.35
CA GLU A 37 3.88 -8.08 20.08
C GLU A 37 4.83 -8.87 19.19
N ARG A 38 4.41 -10.08 18.80
CA ARG A 38 5.13 -10.88 17.82
C ARG A 38 4.61 -10.49 16.43
N THR A 39 5.39 -9.71 15.70
CA THR A 39 5.12 -9.44 14.29
C THR A 39 5.34 -10.73 13.49
N ASP A 40 4.25 -11.49 13.29
CA ASP A 40 4.26 -12.67 12.43
C ASP A 40 3.87 -12.25 11.01
N THR A 41 4.86 -11.90 10.19
CA THR A 41 4.64 -11.54 8.78
C THR A 41 4.21 -12.70 7.90
N ARG A 42 4.05 -13.92 8.46
CA ARG A 42 3.67 -15.11 7.68
C ARG A 42 2.18 -15.17 7.35
N GLY A 43 1.38 -14.21 7.81
CA GLY A 43 0.01 -14.07 7.36
C GLY A 43 -0.73 -12.85 7.88
N VAL A 44 -1.71 -12.39 7.11
CA VAL A 44 -2.66 -11.35 7.53
C VAL A 44 -3.70 -11.98 8.47
N PRO A 45 -3.97 -11.37 9.64
CA PRO A 45 -5.08 -11.80 10.49
C PRO A 45 -6.40 -11.63 9.74
N LYS A 46 -7.20 -12.70 9.65
CA LYS A 46 -8.54 -12.60 9.09
C LYS A 46 -9.38 -11.63 9.94
N PRO A 47 -9.94 -10.55 9.37
CA PRO A 47 -10.74 -9.59 10.11
C PRO A 47 -12.08 -10.17 10.56
N PRO A 48 -12.74 -9.56 11.57
CA PRO A 48 -14.14 -9.85 11.89
C PRO A 48 -15.01 -9.68 10.63
N PRO A 49 -15.99 -10.56 10.36
CA PRO A 49 -16.80 -10.45 9.15
C PRO A 49 -17.50 -9.10 9.03
N SER A 50 -17.43 -8.50 7.83
CA SER A 50 -18.20 -7.32 7.43
C SER A 50 -18.54 -7.43 5.94
N SER A 51 -19.62 -6.78 5.53
CA SER A 51 -20.02 -6.60 4.13
C SER A 51 -19.82 -5.16 3.65
N ASP A 52 -19.23 -4.30 4.47
CA ASP A 52 -19.06 -2.87 4.21
C ASP A 52 -17.83 -2.61 3.33
N PHE A 53 -17.75 -3.32 2.20
CA PHE A 53 -16.71 -3.15 1.19
C PHE A 53 -17.26 -3.48 -0.20
N THR A 54 -16.66 -2.89 -1.22
CA THR A 54 -16.90 -3.22 -2.63
C THR A 54 -15.58 -3.15 -3.41
N TYR A 55 -15.57 -3.66 -4.64
CA TYR A 55 -14.40 -3.68 -5.51
C TYR A 55 -14.55 -2.68 -6.66
N LEU A 56 -13.44 -2.07 -7.07
CA LEU A 56 -13.39 -0.97 -8.03
C LEU A 56 -13.38 -1.43 -9.48
N TYR A 57 -12.60 -2.46 -9.80
CA TYR A 57 -12.32 -2.82 -11.19
C TYR A 57 -13.30 -3.85 -11.75
N GLU A 58 -14.57 -3.48 -11.87
CA GLU A 58 -15.58 -4.37 -12.46
C GLU A 58 -15.16 -4.83 -13.86
N SER A 59 -15.24 -6.13 -14.10
CA SER A 59 -14.81 -6.77 -15.33
C SER A 59 -15.99 -7.42 -16.04
N SER A 60 -16.06 -7.19 -17.35
CA SER A 60 -16.92 -7.98 -18.25
C SER A 60 -16.30 -9.33 -18.63
N GLN A 61 -15.02 -9.57 -18.28
CA GLN A 61 -14.33 -10.81 -18.64
C GLN A 61 -14.75 -11.97 -17.73
N PRO A 62 -15.05 -13.16 -18.29
CA PRO A 62 -15.40 -14.32 -17.49
C PRO A 62 -14.23 -14.84 -16.64
N GLU A 63 -12.98 -14.49 -16.96
CA GLU A 63 -11.78 -14.90 -16.23
C GLU A 63 -11.18 -13.80 -15.34
N ALA A 64 -12.01 -12.96 -14.72
CA ALA A 64 -11.56 -12.05 -13.66
C ALA A 64 -11.52 -12.74 -12.28
N PRO A 65 -10.53 -12.47 -11.42
CA PRO A 65 -10.27 -13.24 -10.18
C PRO A 65 -11.32 -13.12 -9.09
N TYR A 66 -11.89 -11.94 -8.90
CA TYR A 66 -12.71 -11.64 -7.74
C TYR A 66 -14.19 -11.67 -8.11
N THR A 67 -15.04 -12.04 -7.16
CA THR A 67 -16.49 -12.04 -7.34
C THR A 67 -17.16 -11.46 -6.10
N LEU A 68 -18.05 -10.51 -6.30
CA LEU A 68 -18.86 -9.89 -5.25
C LEU A 68 -20.23 -9.56 -5.83
N GLY A 69 -21.31 -9.92 -5.13
CA GLY A 69 -22.67 -9.62 -5.58
C GLY A 69 -23.03 -10.17 -6.98
N GLY A 70 -22.40 -11.27 -7.41
CA GLY A 70 -22.60 -11.86 -8.75
C GLY A 70 -21.86 -11.15 -9.89
N LYS A 71 -21.14 -10.07 -9.61
CA LYS A 71 -20.24 -9.38 -10.53
C LYS A 71 -18.81 -9.89 -10.37
N ARG A 72 -17.98 -9.68 -11.41
CA ARG A 72 -16.58 -10.07 -11.41
C ARG A 72 -15.68 -8.84 -11.42
N TYR A 73 -14.52 -8.94 -10.80
CA TYR A 73 -13.61 -7.82 -10.66
C TYR A 73 -12.17 -8.23 -10.93
N LEU A 74 -11.42 -7.33 -11.57
CA LEU A 74 -9.98 -7.41 -11.72
C LEU A 74 -9.31 -7.04 -10.40
N GLY A 75 -8.03 -7.40 -10.30
CA GLY A 75 -7.12 -6.86 -9.30
C GLY A 75 -5.73 -7.41 -9.56
N TRP A 76 -4.82 -7.18 -8.63
CA TRP A 76 -3.40 -7.52 -8.77
C TRP A 76 -3.14 -9.02 -8.60
N ASP A 77 -1.97 -9.49 -9.03
CA ASP A 77 -1.46 -10.82 -8.69
C ASP A 77 -1.01 -10.82 -7.21
N PRO A 78 -1.75 -11.50 -6.30
CA PRO A 78 -1.45 -11.48 -4.87
C PRO A 78 -0.29 -12.36 -4.47
N CYS A 79 0.37 -13.00 -5.43
CA CYS A 79 1.53 -13.84 -5.16
C CYS A 79 2.87 -13.27 -5.63
N SER A 80 2.85 -12.13 -6.31
CA SER A 80 4.05 -11.46 -6.81
C SER A 80 4.16 -10.12 -6.10
N PRO A 81 5.38 -9.68 -5.71
CA PRO A 81 5.56 -8.33 -5.19
C PRO A 81 5.10 -7.29 -6.21
N ILE A 82 4.49 -6.20 -5.71
CA ILE A 82 4.15 -5.03 -6.52
C ILE A 82 5.33 -4.06 -6.43
N THR A 83 6.05 -3.91 -7.53
CA THR A 83 7.15 -2.94 -7.60
C THR A 83 6.60 -1.52 -7.67
N TYR A 84 7.13 -0.60 -6.86
CA TYR A 84 6.68 0.79 -6.85
C TYR A 84 7.82 1.79 -6.89
N ALA A 85 7.53 2.93 -7.51
CA ALA A 85 8.37 4.12 -7.50
C ALA A 85 7.69 5.25 -6.74
N VAL A 86 8.50 6.15 -6.17
CA VAL A 86 8.01 7.38 -5.55
C VAL A 86 8.29 8.55 -6.47
N ASN A 87 7.28 9.38 -6.75
CA ASN A 87 7.44 10.59 -7.54
C ASN A 87 7.15 11.82 -6.69
N ASN A 88 8.17 12.62 -6.42
CA ASN A 88 8.10 13.71 -5.47
C ASN A 88 7.98 15.10 -6.13
N LYS A 89 6.98 15.32 -7.01
CA LYS A 89 6.82 16.59 -7.75
C LYS A 89 6.59 17.80 -6.87
N ALA A 90 5.78 17.65 -5.82
CA ALA A 90 5.43 18.74 -4.90
C ALA A 90 6.46 18.96 -3.78
N GLY A 91 7.52 18.14 -3.70
CA GLY A 91 8.59 18.34 -2.73
C GLY A 91 8.22 17.96 -1.29
N ALA A 92 7.64 16.76 -1.11
CA ALA A 92 7.36 16.18 0.20
C ALA A 92 8.58 16.19 1.11
N THR A 93 8.33 16.54 2.38
CA THR A 93 9.31 16.50 3.47
C THR A 93 9.62 15.05 3.87
N PRO A 94 10.73 14.79 4.60
CA PRO A 94 11.01 13.47 5.16
C PRO A 94 9.90 12.92 6.05
N ALA A 95 9.17 13.79 6.77
CA ALA A 95 8.04 13.36 7.59
C ALA A 95 6.85 12.88 6.74
N GLN A 96 6.54 13.59 5.65
CA GLN A 96 5.49 13.18 4.70
C GLN A 96 5.86 11.91 3.93
N ARG A 97 7.16 11.70 3.65
CA ARG A 97 7.69 10.44 3.11
C ARG A 97 7.43 9.27 4.07
N ALA A 98 7.73 9.45 5.36
CA ALA A 98 7.46 8.43 6.37
C ALA A 98 5.96 8.10 6.50
N VAL A 99 5.06 9.05 6.22
CA VAL A 99 3.61 8.79 6.18
C VAL A 99 3.23 7.86 5.03
N LEU A 100 3.85 7.99 3.85
CA LEU A 100 3.65 7.04 2.76
C LEU A 100 4.09 5.63 3.17
N ASP A 101 5.24 5.50 3.84
CA ASP A 101 5.72 4.20 4.32
C ASP A 101 4.73 3.57 5.33
N GLN A 102 4.13 4.39 6.20
CA GLN A 102 3.06 3.95 7.12
C GLN A 102 1.81 3.49 6.37
N ALA A 103 1.38 4.20 5.33
CA ALA A 103 0.23 3.82 4.52
C ALA A 103 0.46 2.51 3.77
N ILE A 104 1.64 2.34 3.16
CA ILE A 104 2.06 1.10 2.50
C ILE A 104 2.01 -0.06 3.49
N LEU A 105 2.63 0.10 4.66
CA LEU A 105 2.61 -0.93 5.70
C LEU A 105 1.18 -1.29 6.13
N GLY A 106 0.29 -0.32 6.27
CA GLY A 106 -1.12 -0.57 6.57
C GLY A 106 -1.81 -1.43 5.51
N VAL A 107 -1.53 -1.19 4.23
CA VAL A 107 -2.08 -1.97 3.11
C VAL A 107 -1.47 -3.37 3.06
N GLU A 108 -0.16 -3.52 3.25
CA GLU A 108 0.50 -4.83 3.35
C GLU A 108 -0.08 -5.66 4.49
N GLN A 109 -0.29 -5.04 5.66
CA GLN A 109 -0.88 -5.71 6.82
C GLN A 109 -2.34 -6.12 6.60
N ALA A 110 -3.10 -5.41 5.76
CA ALA A 110 -4.50 -5.72 5.50
C ALA A 110 -4.70 -6.68 4.30
N THR A 111 -3.78 -6.66 3.33
CA THR A 111 -3.88 -7.45 2.10
C THR A 111 -2.97 -8.67 2.11
N GLY A 112 -1.74 -8.53 2.59
CA GLY A 112 -0.66 -9.50 2.43
C GLY A 112 0.08 -9.34 1.09
N PHE A 113 -0.15 -8.26 0.34
CA PHE A 113 0.76 -7.86 -0.75
C PHE A 113 2.14 -7.49 -0.18
N ASP A 114 3.16 -7.58 -1.04
CA ASP A 114 4.53 -7.15 -0.77
C ASP A 114 4.84 -5.99 -1.72
N PHE A 115 5.04 -4.77 -1.19
CA PHE A 115 5.40 -3.60 -1.98
C PHE A 115 6.92 -3.44 -2.01
N GLN A 116 7.49 -3.53 -3.20
CA GLN A 116 8.94 -3.43 -3.37
C GLN A 116 9.33 -2.08 -3.96
N TYR A 117 10.02 -1.26 -3.17
CA TYR A 117 10.55 0.02 -3.65
C TYR A 117 11.67 -0.18 -4.68
N VAL A 118 11.55 0.44 -5.86
CA VAL A 118 12.56 0.35 -6.94
C VAL A 118 13.24 1.68 -7.28
N GLY A 119 12.86 2.77 -6.61
CA GLY A 119 13.53 4.06 -6.72
C GLY A 119 12.59 5.24 -6.97
N GLU A 120 13.19 6.42 -7.15
CA GLU A 120 12.45 7.64 -7.43
C GLU A 120 12.10 7.72 -8.92
N ALA A 121 10.85 8.06 -9.22
CA ALA A 121 10.37 8.43 -10.54
C ALA A 121 10.41 9.96 -10.69
N THR A 122 10.78 10.44 -11.88
CA THR A 122 10.86 11.88 -12.19
C THR A 122 9.93 12.31 -13.32
N GLY A 123 9.22 11.35 -13.91
CA GLY A 123 8.32 11.58 -15.02
C GLY A 123 6.99 12.23 -14.62
N SER A 124 6.01 12.20 -15.51
CA SER A 124 4.72 12.86 -15.34
C SER A 124 3.85 12.18 -14.26
N LEU A 125 3.06 13.00 -13.55
CA LEU A 125 1.98 12.57 -12.66
C LEU A 125 0.60 12.97 -13.19
N ALA A 126 0.50 13.38 -14.46
CA ALA A 126 -0.80 13.53 -15.10
C ALA A 126 -1.41 12.14 -15.31
N THR A 127 -2.63 11.90 -14.83
CA THR A 127 -3.25 10.56 -14.79
C THR A 127 -3.42 9.91 -16.17
N SER A 128 -3.45 10.70 -17.25
CA SER A 128 -3.44 10.20 -18.62
C SER A 128 -2.08 9.71 -19.12
N SER A 129 -1.00 9.99 -18.40
CA SER A 129 0.39 9.77 -18.81
C SER A 129 1.32 9.61 -17.59
N ILE A 130 0.92 8.84 -16.58
CA ILE A 130 1.76 8.60 -15.40
C ILE A 130 3.00 7.85 -15.84
N ASP A 131 4.16 8.37 -15.47
CA ASP A 131 5.44 7.79 -15.87
C ASP A 131 6.12 7.15 -14.67
N ALA A 132 6.07 5.82 -14.67
CA ALA A 132 6.69 4.97 -13.66
C ALA A 132 8.20 4.76 -13.87
N ASN A 133 8.79 5.30 -14.95
CA ASN A 133 10.20 5.05 -15.27
C ASN A 133 11.10 5.51 -14.11
N THR A 134 11.84 4.54 -13.55
CA THR A 134 12.93 4.80 -12.60
C THR A 134 14.28 4.57 -13.28
N PRO A 135 15.37 5.18 -12.80
CA PRO A 135 16.70 4.94 -13.36
C PRO A 135 17.17 3.47 -13.30
N ASN A 136 16.63 2.66 -12.39
CA ASN A 136 17.15 1.33 -12.05
C ASN A 136 16.19 0.18 -12.40
N GLY A 137 15.02 0.45 -12.98
CA GLY A 137 14.02 -0.57 -13.28
C GLY A 137 12.67 0.00 -13.71
N GLN A 138 11.73 -0.90 -14.00
CA GLN A 138 10.33 -0.55 -14.23
C GLN A 138 9.56 -0.75 -12.93
N ALA A 139 8.86 0.27 -12.47
CA ALA A 139 7.87 0.15 -11.41
C ALA A 139 6.49 -0.14 -12.02
N GLU A 140 5.70 -0.96 -11.35
CA GLU A 140 4.31 -1.21 -11.71
C GLU A 140 3.38 -0.15 -11.10
N ALA A 141 3.70 0.32 -9.89
CA ALA A 141 2.96 1.36 -9.20
C ALA A 141 3.77 2.66 -9.08
N VAL A 142 3.07 3.79 -9.10
CA VAL A 142 3.66 5.10 -8.78
C VAL A 142 2.93 5.73 -7.60
N PHE A 143 3.66 5.98 -6.53
CA PHE A 143 3.17 6.76 -5.40
C PHE A 143 3.67 8.20 -5.50
N GLY A 144 2.74 9.14 -5.60
CA GLY A 144 3.02 10.51 -5.96
C GLY A 144 2.71 11.51 -4.85
N PHE A 145 3.64 12.43 -4.64
CA PHE A 145 3.35 13.69 -3.94
C PHE A 145 3.27 14.79 -4.99
N SER A 146 2.09 15.37 -5.17
CA SER A 146 1.79 16.27 -6.27
C SER A 146 0.93 17.46 -5.80
N ASN A 147 0.45 18.21 -6.78
CA ASN A 147 -0.57 19.25 -6.63
C ASN A 147 -1.24 19.50 -7.98
N ALA A 148 -2.24 20.39 -8.02
CA ALA A 148 -2.97 20.76 -9.23
C ALA A 148 -2.09 21.29 -10.39
N THR A 149 -0.85 21.74 -10.13
CA THR A 149 0.08 22.18 -11.20
C THR A 149 0.63 20.98 -11.99
N PHE A 150 0.99 19.90 -11.30
CA PHE A 150 1.61 18.72 -11.93
C PHE A 150 0.60 17.61 -12.23
N THR A 151 -0.49 17.56 -11.48
CA THR A 151 -1.59 16.60 -11.62
C THR A 151 -2.91 17.39 -11.67
N PRO A 152 -3.31 17.91 -12.85
CA PRO A 152 -4.45 18.84 -12.97
C PRO A 152 -5.79 18.35 -12.40
N ILE A 153 -5.99 17.04 -12.31
CA ILE A 153 -7.21 16.45 -11.71
C ILE A 153 -7.33 16.74 -10.20
N LEU A 154 -6.23 17.07 -9.52
CA LEU A 154 -6.25 17.47 -8.11
C LEU A 154 -6.81 18.89 -7.90
N GLY A 155 -7.01 19.67 -8.97
CA GLY A 155 -7.57 21.00 -8.84
C GLY A 155 -8.95 21.01 -8.19
N GLY A 156 -9.13 21.84 -7.16
CA GLY A 156 -10.42 22.11 -6.53
C GLY A 156 -10.52 21.56 -5.12
N SER A 157 -11.13 20.39 -4.95
CA SER A 157 -11.34 19.75 -3.63
C SER A 157 -10.90 18.29 -3.63
N VAL A 158 -10.05 17.91 -4.59
CA VAL A 158 -9.56 16.55 -4.77
C VAL A 158 -8.22 16.43 -4.07
N ILE A 159 -8.23 15.86 -2.88
CA ILE A 159 -7.05 15.73 -2.03
C ILE A 159 -6.15 14.54 -2.41
N GLY A 160 -6.66 13.64 -3.24
CA GLY A 160 -5.93 12.45 -3.69
C GLY A 160 -6.61 11.78 -4.89
N ILE A 161 -5.85 10.91 -5.56
CA ILE A 161 -6.37 10.01 -6.58
C ILE A 161 -5.55 8.73 -6.67
N GLY A 162 -6.24 7.61 -6.68
CA GLY A 162 -5.68 6.28 -6.82
C GLY A 162 -6.48 5.42 -7.78
N GLY A 163 -5.82 4.42 -8.34
CA GLY A 163 -6.47 3.50 -9.27
C GLY A 163 -5.50 2.66 -10.10
N ALA A 164 -6.07 1.94 -11.06
CA ALA A 164 -5.33 1.08 -11.97
C ALA A 164 -4.91 1.82 -13.25
N GLY A 165 -3.74 1.45 -13.74
CA GLY A 165 -3.18 1.94 -14.99
C GLY A 165 -2.29 3.17 -14.85
N SER A 166 -1.12 3.13 -15.47
CA SER A 166 -0.20 4.28 -15.50
C SER A 166 -0.52 5.30 -16.61
N GLY A 167 -1.69 5.28 -17.26
CA GLY A 167 -1.97 6.17 -18.39
C GLY A 167 -1.18 5.80 -19.67
N SER A 168 -1.89 5.78 -20.80
CA SER A 168 -1.46 5.30 -22.13
C SER A 168 -1.21 3.78 -22.26
N GLY A 169 -2.20 2.95 -21.91
CA GLY A 169 -2.16 1.50 -22.19
C GLY A 169 -3.43 0.74 -21.80
N ASN A 170 -3.50 -0.55 -22.17
CA ASN A 170 -4.46 -1.50 -21.57
C ASN A 170 -4.00 -1.77 -20.13
N ASN A 171 -4.80 -1.36 -19.14
CA ASN A 171 -4.52 -1.51 -17.70
C ASN A 171 -4.73 -2.94 -17.19
N VAL A 172 -4.76 -3.91 -18.10
CA VAL A 172 -5.11 -5.29 -17.85
C VAL A 172 -4.13 -6.17 -18.60
N GLU A 173 -3.63 -7.21 -17.94
CA GLU A 173 -2.87 -8.26 -18.60
C GLU A 173 -3.43 -9.64 -18.30
N LEU A 174 -3.08 -10.58 -19.18
CA LEU A 174 -3.51 -11.96 -19.05
C LEU A 174 -2.41 -12.74 -18.30
N LEU A 175 -2.58 -12.88 -16.99
CA LEU A 175 -1.68 -13.65 -16.13
C LEU A 175 -1.66 -15.10 -16.63
N ARG A 176 -0.51 -15.48 -17.19
CA ARG A 176 -0.21 -16.84 -17.68
C ARG A 176 -1.24 -17.37 -18.68
N GLY A 177 -1.82 -16.49 -19.49
CA GLY A 177 -2.76 -16.89 -20.53
C GLY A 177 -4.15 -17.29 -20.03
N LYS A 178 -4.49 -17.05 -18.76
CA LYS A 178 -5.73 -17.57 -18.14
C LYS A 178 -6.57 -16.56 -17.40
N LEU A 179 -5.96 -15.61 -16.70
CA LEU A 179 -6.67 -14.75 -15.75
C LEU A 179 -6.39 -13.28 -16.07
N TYR A 180 -7.44 -12.48 -16.21
CA TYR A 180 -7.27 -11.04 -16.43
C TYR A 180 -7.00 -10.35 -15.08
N ILE A 181 -5.86 -9.65 -14.99
CA ILE A 181 -5.42 -8.94 -13.79
C ILE A 181 -5.08 -7.49 -14.13
N VAL A 182 -5.05 -6.63 -13.11
CA VAL A 182 -4.57 -5.25 -13.24
C VAL A 182 -3.09 -5.25 -13.61
N LYS A 183 -2.72 -4.39 -14.55
CA LYS A 183 -1.33 -4.12 -14.92
C LYS A 183 -1.01 -2.65 -14.61
N GLY A 184 -0.39 -2.45 -13.46
CA GLY A 184 0.07 -1.16 -12.98
C GLY A 184 -1.00 -0.29 -12.32
N GLY A 185 -0.56 0.72 -11.58
CA GLY A 185 -1.45 1.60 -10.83
C GLY A 185 -0.73 2.80 -10.23
N TYR A 186 -1.47 3.60 -9.47
CA TYR A 186 -0.95 4.79 -8.82
C TYR A 186 -1.78 5.16 -7.60
N ALA A 187 -1.16 5.93 -6.71
CA ALA A 187 -1.80 6.67 -5.63
C ALA A 187 -1.08 8.01 -5.50
N ILE A 188 -1.79 9.12 -5.63
CA ILE A 188 -1.20 10.47 -5.67
C ILE A 188 -1.96 11.33 -4.67
N ALA A 189 -1.24 11.98 -3.76
CA ALA A 189 -1.83 12.96 -2.83
C ALA A 189 -1.52 14.40 -3.27
N ASP A 190 -2.47 15.31 -3.05
CA ASP A 190 -2.28 16.75 -3.19
C ASP A 190 -1.68 17.34 -1.90
N LEU A 191 -0.43 17.81 -1.95
CA LEU A 191 0.22 18.42 -0.80
C LEU A 191 -0.18 19.88 -0.54
N ASP A 192 -0.85 20.54 -1.49
CA ASP A 192 -1.37 21.89 -1.28
C ASP A 192 -2.68 21.86 -0.47
N ASP A 193 -3.47 20.78 -0.58
CA ASP A 193 -4.78 20.63 0.09
C ASP A 193 -4.76 19.65 1.29
N VAL A 194 -3.76 18.76 1.40
CA VAL A 194 -3.56 17.89 2.56
C VAL A 194 -2.61 18.56 3.56
N LEU A 195 -3.16 19.06 4.67
CA LEU A 195 -2.48 20.01 5.53
C LEU A 195 -1.77 19.37 6.73
N THR A 196 -2.15 18.14 7.09
CA THR A 196 -1.58 17.41 8.24
C THR A 196 -1.11 16.01 7.85
N ASN A 197 -0.22 15.43 8.67
CA ASN A 197 0.24 14.06 8.47
C ASN A 197 -0.88 13.03 8.65
N ASP A 198 -1.88 13.29 9.50
CA ASP A 198 -3.01 12.37 9.68
C ASP A 198 -3.95 12.40 8.46
N GLU A 199 -4.20 13.57 7.88
CA GLU A 199 -4.92 13.69 6.61
C GLU A 199 -4.14 13.00 5.48
N LEU A 200 -2.81 13.17 5.44
CA LEU A 200 -1.97 12.51 4.43
C LEU A 200 -1.98 10.98 4.58
N LEU A 201 -1.96 10.47 5.82
CA LEU A 201 -2.04 9.05 6.09
C LEU A 201 -3.39 8.50 5.63
N GLY A 202 -4.49 9.15 6.01
CA GLY A 202 -5.84 8.78 5.58
C GLY A 202 -5.98 8.77 4.05
N THR A 203 -5.53 9.85 3.39
CA THR A 203 -5.53 9.96 1.93
C THR A 203 -4.69 8.86 1.27
N MET A 204 -3.44 8.63 1.71
CA MET A 204 -2.61 7.59 1.10
C MET A 204 -3.17 6.18 1.33
N LEU A 205 -3.73 5.89 2.52
CA LEU A 205 -4.44 4.63 2.75
C LEU A 205 -5.62 4.46 1.79
N HIS A 206 -6.41 5.51 1.59
CA HIS A 206 -7.56 5.55 0.68
C HIS A 206 -7.14 5.31 -0.77
N GLU A 207 -6.17 6.06 -1.27
CA GLU A 207 -5.75 5.99 -2.66
C GLU A 207 -5.01 4.68 -2.99
N ILE A 208 -4.20 4.16 -2.06
CA ILE A 208 -3.56 2.85 -2.26
C ILE A 208 -4.61 1.74 -2.18
N ALA A 209 -5.62 1.85 -1.32
CA ALA A 209 -6.75 0.91 -1.28
C ALA A 209 -7.55 0.89 -2.59
N HIS A 210 -7.80 2.06 -3.19
CA HIS A 210 -8.31 2.15 -4.55
C HIS A 210 -7.40 1.44 -5.55
N MET A 211 -6.10 1.76 -5.54
CA MET A 211 -5.12 1.15 -6.44
C MET A 211 -5.18 -0.38 -6.39
N VAL A 212 -5.23 -0.98 -5.21
CA VAL A 212 -5.26 -2.44 -5.06
C VAL A 212 -6.64 -3.06 -5.33
N GLY A 213 -7.71 -2.27 -5.31
CA GLY A 213 -9.00 -2.63 -5.91
C GLY A 213 -10.23 -2.43 -5.06
N LEU A 214 -10.19 -1.68 -3.96
CA LEU A 214 -11.40 -1.28 -3.24
C LEU A 214 -12.08 -0.09 -3.88
N ASP A 215 -13.41 -0.07 -3.82
CA ASP A 215 -14.23 1.07 -4.22
C ASP A 215 -14.84 1.74 -2.99
N HIS A 216 -15.41 2.92 -3.19
CA HIS A 216 -16.03 3.68 -2.11
C HIS A 216 -17.17 2.92 -1.43
N VAL A 217 -17.33 3.19 -0.15
CA VAL A 217 -18.45 2.74 0.67
C VAL A 217 -19.15 3.93 1.33
N SER A 218 -20.37 3.71 1.81
CA SER A 218 -21.16 4.74 2.50
C SER A 218 -20.97 4.75 4.02
N VAL A 219 -19.97 4.01 4.53
CA VAL A 219 -19.74 3.82 5.97
C VAL A 219 -18.61 4.74 6.42
N GLN A 220 -18.95 5.76 7.21
CA GLN A 220 -18.04 6.84 7.61
C GLN A 220 -16.87 6.43 8.52
N THR A 221 -16.88 5.21 9.03
CA THR A 221 -15.80 4.64 9.85
C THR A 221 -14.78 3.84 9.04
N GLU A 222 -15.00 3.74 7.72
CA GLU A 222 -14.11 3.08 6.78
C GLU A 222 -13.29 4.16 6.06
N ILE A 223 -11.99 3.91 5.86
CA ILE A 223 -11.11 4.75 5.04
C ILE A 223 -11.71 4.91 3.64
N MET A 224 -12.36 3.88 3.10
CA MET A 224 -13.02 3.94 1.80
C MET A 224 -14.33 4.74 1.78
N TRP A 225 -14.66 5.50 2.83
CA TRP A 225 -15.68 6.53 2.73
C TRP A 225 -15.23 7.64 1.75
N ASP A 226 -16.13 8.07 0.87
CA ASP A 226 -15.87 9.03 -0.23
C ASP A 226 -15.53 10.46 0.20
N THR A 227 -15.46 10.70 1.51
CA THR A 227 -15.22 12.01 2.11
C THR A 227 -14.22 11.86 3.25
N LEU A 228 -13.23 12.76 3.32
CA LEU A 228 -12.32 12.78 4.46
C LEU A 228 -13.05 13.30 5.72
N PRO A 229 -13.15 12.52 6.80
CA PRO A 229 -13.76 12.98 8.04
C PRO A 229 -12.89 13.99 8.79
N ASN A 230 -13.50 14.71 9.72
CA ASN A 230 -12.81 15.51 10.73
C ASN A 230 -13.23 15.02 12.13
N PRO A 231 -12.32 14.38 12.90
CA PRO A 231 -10.90 14.15 12.61
C PRO A 231 -10.68 13.12 11.48
N PRO A 232 -9.54 13.19 10.78
CA PRO A 232 -9.19 12.22 9.73
C PRO A 232 -9.04 10.80 10.32
N LEU A 233 -9.41 9.80 9.52
CA LEU A 233 -9.14 8.40 9.83
C LEU A 233 -7.72 8.05 9.40
N THR A 234 -7.01 7.33 10.27
CA THR A 234 -5.61 6.93 10.06
C THR A 234 -5.42 5.41 10.04
N ALA A 235 -6.51 4.65 10.02
CA ALA A 235 -6.48 3.20 9.99
C ALA A 235 -7.73 2.64 9.29
N PHE A 236 -7.54 1.53 8.58
CA PHE A 236 -8.63 0.80 7.94
C PHE A 236 -9.68 0.33 8.93
N GLY A 237 -10.96 0.53 8.59
CA GLY A 237 -12.10 0.01 9.33
C GLY A 237 -12.28 -1.50 9.14
N VAL A 238 -13.42 -2.04 9.60
CA VAL A 238 -13.66 -3.49 9.52
C VAL A 238 -13.99 -3.90 8.09
N GLY A 239 -14.78 -3.09 7.39
CA GLY A 239 -15.15 -3.29 5.98
C GLY A 239 -13.92 -3.29 5.07
N ASP A 240 -13.12 -2.23 5.15
CA ASP A 240 -11.85 -2.06 4.44
C ASP A 240 -10.96 -3.29 4.59
N ARG A 241 -10.72 -3.72 5.85
CA ARG A 241 -9.88 -4.89 6.13
C ARG A 241 -10.47 -6.17 5.53
N ASN A 242 -11.79 -6.34 5.49
CA ASN A 242 -12.40 -7.51 4.83
C ASN A 242 -12.17 -7.48 3.32
N GLY A 243 -12.38 -6.32 2.68
CA GLY A 243 -12.12 -6.14 1.25
C GLY A 243 -10.66 -6.43 0.91
N LEU A 244 -9.73 -5.77 1.61
CA LEU A 244 -8.29 -5.90 1.44
C LEU A 244 -7.81 -7.35 1.70
N TYR A 245 -8.31 -7.98 2.76
CA TYR A 245 -8.01 -9.39 3.06
C TYR A 245 -8.46 -10.29 1.92
N ASN A 246 -9.66 -10.09 1.38
CA ASN A 246 -10.22 -10.97 0.35
C ASN A 246 -9.52 -10.85 -1.02
N ILE A 247 -8.95 -9.68 -1.35
CA ILE A 247 -8.19 -9.49 -2.58
C ILE A 247 -6.76 -10.04 -2.50
N GLY A 248 -6.16 -10.11 -1.30
CA GLY A 248 -4.78 -10.53 -1.13
C GLY A 248 -4.60 -11.97 -0.63
N GLN A 249 -4.28 -12.11 0.65
CA GLN A 249 -3.65 -13.29 1.26
C GLN A 249 -4.34 -14.65 0.95
N PRO A 250 -5.69 -14.80 1.03
CA PRO A 250 -6.34 -16.08 0.74
C PRO A 250 -6.10 -16.55 -0.69
N GLN A 251 -5.99 -15.61 -1.63
CA GLN A 251 -5.87 -15.92 -3.04
C GLN A 251 -4.54 -16.58 -3.38
N CYS A 252 -3.46 -16.10 -2.74
CA CYS A 252 -2.15 -16.67 -3.03
C CYS A 252 -2.00 -18.11 -2.53
N THR A 253 -2.69 -18.44 -1.43
CA THR A 253 -2.63 -19.77 -0.81
C THR A 253 -3.61 -20.77 -1.42
N ALA A 254 -4.75 -20.32 -1.96
CA ALA A 254 -5.82 -21.18 -2.45
C ALA A 254 -5.73 -21.55 -3.95
N GLY A 255 -4.68 -21.10 -4.66
CA GLY A 255 -4.56 -21.28 -6.11
C GLY A 255 -5.38 -20.22 -6.85
N PHE A 256 -4.87 -18.98 -6.84
CA PHE A 256 -5.45 -17.82 -7.50
C PHE A 256 -5.87 -18.12 -8.95
N GLY A 257 -7.17 -18.11 -9.22
CA GLY A 257 -7.70 -18.44 -10.56
C GLY A 257 -7.35 -19.85 -11.06
N GLY A 258 -7.10 -20.82 -10.17
CA GLY A 258 -6.63 -22.16 -10.54
C GLY A 258 -5.15 -22.21 -10.95
N LEU A 259 -4.38 -21.16 -10.69
CA LEU A 259 -2.94 -21.10 -10.90
C LEU A 259 -2.23 -21.78 -9.72
N THR A 260 -1.70 -22.99 -9.92
CA THR A 260 -1.13 -23.83 -8.85
C THR A 260 0.36 -23.61 -8.57
N GLN A 261 1.00 -22.61 -9.20
CA GLN A 261 2.42 -22.34 -9.02
C GLN A 261 2.72 -20.85 -9.07
N ALA A 262 2.44 -20.09 -8.00
CA ALA A 262 3.15 -18.83 -7.89
C ALA A 262 4.65 -19.09 -7.62
N PRO A 263 5.58 -18.45 -8.34
CA PRO A 263 6.93 -18.30 -7.80
C PRO A 263 6.73 -17.51 -6.50
N ARG A 264 6.91 -18.17 -5.36
CA ARG A 264 6.73 -17.51 -4.06
C ARG A 264 7.76 -16.39 -3.98
N GLY A 265 7.34 -15.15 -4.16
CA GLY A 265 8.02 -14.03 -3.52
C GLY A 265 7.82 -14.24 -2.03
N ALA A 266 8.83 -14.77 -1.35
CA ALA A 266 8.92 -14.51 0.08
C ALA A 266 9.01 -12.98 0.25
N PRO A 267 8.38 -12.36 1.24
CA PRO A 267 8.59 -10.93 1.50
C PRO A 267 10.10 -10.71 1.62
N THR A 268 10.68 -9.97 0.66
CA THR A 268 12.16 -9.83 0.56
C THR A 268 12.68 -8.59 1.28
N SER A 269 11.81 -7.77 1.86
CA SER A 269 12.24 -6.63 2.66
C SER A 269 11.31 -6.38 3.83
N LEU A 270 11.88 -6.37 5.02
CA LEU A 270 11.32 -5.66 6.17
C LEU A 270 12.13 -4.35 6.24
N SER A 271 11.54 -3.22 5.85
CA SER A 271 12.10 -1.92 6.23
C SER A 271 11.71 -1.67 7.68
N ILE A 272 12.69 -1.74 8.59
CA ILE A 272 12.52 -1.28 9.97
C ILE A 272 13.12 0.11 10.02
N ASP A 273 12.36 1.13 9.62
CA ASP A 273 12.66 2.50 10.03
C ASP A 273 12.14 2.66 11.47
N MET A 274 13.05 2.41 12.42
CA MET A 274 12.77 2.63 13.84
C MET A 274 12.57 4.12 14.09
N TRP A 275 11.43 4.44 14.69
CA TRP A 275 11.10 5.74 15.28
C TRP A 275 12.31 6.38 15.97
N ARG A 276 12.65 7.61 15.55
CA ARG A 276 13.54 8.49 16.31
C ARG A 276 12.87 8.82 17.64
N ALA A 277 13.51 8.44 18.75
CA ALA A 277 13.29 9.16 19.99
C ALA A 277 13.93 10.55 19.81
N ASP A 278 13.12 11.59 19.79
CA ASP A 278 13.61 12.96 19.92
C ASP A 278 14.42 13.06 21.21
N THR A 279 15.75 13.10 21.09
CA THR A 279 16.59 13.60 22.18
C THR A 279 16.40 15.11 22.20
N ALA A 280 15.43 15.57 22.98
CA ALA A 280 15.45 16.91 23.52
C ALA A 280 16.69 17.02 24.43
N GLU A 281 17.77 17.59 23.92
CA GLU A 281 18.83 18.15 24.75
C GLU A 281 18.68 19.67 24.83
N HIS A 282 18.90 20.18 26.04
CA HIS A 282 18.72 21.55 26.51
C HIS A 282 19.44 22.64 25.72
#